data_AF-A0A7C0YYD0-F1
#
_entry.id   AF-A0A7C0YYD0-F1
#
_cell.length_a   1.000
_cell.length_b   1.000
_cell.length_c   1.000
_cell.angle_alpha   90.00
_cell.angle_beta   90.00
_cell.angle_gamma   90.00
#
_symmetry.space_group_name_H-M   'P 1'
#
loop_
_entity.id
_entity.type
_entity.pdbx_description
1 polymer ?
#
loop_
_entity_poly.entity_id
_entity_poly.type
_entity_poly.pdbx_seq_one_letter_code
_entity_poly.pdbx_strand_id
1 'polypeptide(L)' 'MVVRRKKKRRKFRGHRTYGYGKHKRARGAGTRGGRGKAGMHKHKWTYTVKY' A
#
# COMPACT_ATOMS: atom_id res chain seq x y z
N MET A 1 -10.87 -29.15 -10.81
CA MET A 1 -11.25 -27.79 -11.30
C MET A 1 -10.64 -26.75 -10.36
N VAL A 2 -9.72 -25.89 -10.80
CA VAL A 2 -9.08 -24.88 -9.91
C VAL A 2 -9.85 -23.56 -9.96
N VAL A 3 -10.20 -22.99 -8.81
CA VAL A 3 -10.96 -21.74 -8.73
C VAL A 3 -10.09 -20.55 -9.18
N ARG A 4 -10.30 -20.06 -10.40
CA ARG A 4 -9.65 -18.85 -10.93
C ARG A 4 -10.47 -17.59 -10.57
N ARG A 5 -10.13 -16.94 -9.46
CA ARG A 5 -10.79 -15.68 -9.05
C ARG A 5 -10.34 -14.50 -9.90
N LYS A 6 -11.27 -13.60 -10.25
CA LYS A 6 -10.97 -12.34 -10.94
C LYS A 6 -10.21 -11.39 -10.01
N LYS A 7 -9.23 -10.64 -10.55
CA LYS A 7 -8.47 -9.62 -9.80
C LYS A 7 -9.40 -8.53 -9.25
N LYS A 8 -9.11 -8.06 -8.02
CA LYS A 8 -9.81 -6.93 -7.35
C LYS A 8 -10.00 -5.73 -8.28
N ARG A 9 -8.98 -5.36 -9.07
CA ARG A 9 -9.00 -4.22 -10.00
C ARG A 9 -10.22 -4.22 -10.94
N ARG A 10 -10.72 -5.38 -11.37
CA ARG A 10 -11.90 -5.46 -12.24
C ARG A 10 -13.18 -5.00 -11.52
N LYS A 11 -13.30 -5.32 -10.22
CA LYS A 11 -14.44 -4.91 -9.37
C LYS A 11 -14.43 -3.41 -9.06
N PHE A 12 -13.27 -2.76 -9.08
CA PHE A 12 -13.12 -1.35 -8.72
C PHE A 12 -13.23 -0.38 -9.91
N ARG A 13 -13.50 -0.85 -11.13
CA ARG A 13 -13.74 0.04 -12.28
C ARG A 13 -14.94 0.94 -11.99
N GLY A 14 -14.83 2.23 -12.28
CA GLY A 14 -15.86 3.24 -11.93
C GLY A 14 -15.69 3.86 -10.53
N HIS A 15 -14.93 3.24 -9.62
CA HIS A 15 -14.63 3.87 -8.33
C HIS A 15 -13.49 4.88 -8.46
N ARG A 16 -13.71 6.11 -7.98
CA ARG A 16 -12.77 7.24 -8.10
C ARG A 16 -11.35 6.95 -7.58
N THR A 17 -11.21 6.24 -6.45
CA THR A 17 -9.90 6.06 -5.79
C THR A 17 -9.41 4.62 -5.74
N TYR A 18 -10.12 3.68 -6.38
CA TYR A 18 -9.72 2.26 -6.46
C TYR A 18 -9.38 1.59 -5.10
N GLY A 19 -9.97 2.08 -4.00
CA GLY A 19 -9.72 1.55 -2.66
C GLY A 19 -8.42 2.05 -1.99
N TYR A 20 -7.76 3.06 -2.55
CA TYR A 20 -6.59 3.71 -1.94
C TYR A 20 -6.93 4.80 -0.91
N GLY A 21 -8.22 4.97 -0.60
CA GLY A 21 -8.72 6.01 0.30
C GLY A 21 -8.91 7.33 -0.44
N LYS A 22 -8.08 8.33 -0.14
CA LYS A 22 -8.15 9.69 -0.72
C LYS A 22 -7.28 9.83 -1.97
N HIS A 23 -7.60 10.80 -2.83
CA HIS A 23 -6.88 11.07 -4.09
C HIS A 23 -5.40 11.42 -3.94
N LYS A 24 -4.95 11.88 -2.76
CA LYS A 24 -3.54 12.18 -2.48
C LYS A 24 -2.73 10.96 -1.99
N ARG A 25 -3.37 9.81 -1.76
CA ARG A 25 -2.72 8.58 -1.26
C ARG A 25 -2.29 7.67 -2.42
N ALA A 26 -1.54 6.61 -2.11
CA ALA A 26 -1.00 5.62 -3.06
C ALA A 26 -0.06 6.19 -4.14
N ARG A 27 0.88 7.05 -3.72
CA ARG A 27 1.98 7.49 -4.58
C ARG A 27 3.22 6.61 -4.39
N GLY A 28 4.40 7.14 -4.72
CA GLY A 28 5.67 6.44 -4.67
C GLY A 28 6.25 6.22 -3.27
N ALA A 29 7.58 6.26 -3.18
CA ALA A 29 8.31 5.95 -1.95
C ALA A 29 8.00 6.91 -0.78
N GLY A 30 7.67 8.18 -1.06
CA GLY A 30 7.30 9.15 -0.04
C GLY A 30 6.08 8.69 0.79
N THR A 31 5.03 8.18 0.13
CA THR A 31 3.85 7.64 0.83
C THR A 31 4.16 6.36 1.63
N ARG A 32 5.21 5.62 1.26
CA ARG A 32 5.67 4.42 1.97
C ARG A 32 6.66 4.71 3.11
N GLY A 33 7.12 5.95 3.25
CA GLY A 33 8.19 6.33 4.17
C GLY A 33 9.56 5.77 3.76
N GLY A 34 9.87 5.75 2.45
CA GLY A 34 11.12 5.26 1.88
C GLY A 34 11.00 3.93 1.14
N ARG A 35 12.07 3.50 0.45
CA ARG A 35 12.16 2.19 -0.23
C ARG A 35 12.80 1.16 0.72
N GLY A 36 12.36 -0.09 0.68
CA GLY A 36 12.92 -1.17 1.50
C GLY A 36 12.87 -0.88 3.00
N LYS A 37 13.96 -1.19 3.72
CA LYS A 37 14.16 -0.96 5.16
C LYS A 37 14.57 0.49 5.51
N ALA A 38 14.26 1.46 4.66
CA ALA A 38 14.54 2.86 4.96
C ALA A 38 13.77 3.33 6.21
N GLY A 39 14.46 4.10 7.06
CA GLY A 39 13.87 4.70 8.26
C GLY A 39 13.75 3.79 9.47
N MET A 40 14.27 2.55 9.42
CA MET A 40 14.16 1.59 10.54
C MET A 40 14.82 2.09 11.82
N HIS A 41 15.83 2.95 11.75
CA HIS A 41 16.43 3.60 12.92
C HIS A 41 16.04 5.09 13.03
N LYS A 42 14.94 5.51 12.38
CA LYS A 42 14.44 6.90 12.36
C LYS A 42 12.90 6.89 12.48
N HIS A 43 12.18 7.38 11.47
CA HIS A 43 10.72 7.51 11.46
C HIS A 43 9.94 6.19 11.38
N LYS A 44 10.62 5.04 11.28
CA LYS A 44 10.02 3.69 11.41
C LYS A 44 10.58 2.90 12.59
N TRP A 45 11.29 3.55 13.52
CA TRP A 45 11.87 2.90 14.71
C TRP A 45 10.85 2.12 15.54
N THR A 46 9.63 2.64 15.65
CA THR A 46 8.53 1.97 16.35
C THR A 46 8.15 0.61 15.75
N TYR A 47 8.35 0.41 14.44
CA TYR A 47 8.16 -0.89 13.82
C TYR A 47 9.29 -1.84 14.20
N THR A 48 10.55 -1.39 14.09
CA THR A 48 11.77 -2.17 14.38
C THR A 48 11.83 -2.69 15.82
N VAL A 49 11.35 -1.91 16.79
CA VAL A 49 11.38 -2.32 18.21
C VAL A 49 10.23 -3.27 18.55
N LYS A 50 9.09 -3.11 17.87
CA LYS A 50 7.87 -3.85 18.20
C LYS A 50 7.82 -5.24 17.55
N TYR A 51 8.36 -5.37 16.34
CA TYR A 51 8.32 -6.57 15.51
C TYR A 51 9.70 -6.90 14.97
#